data_AF-A0A159Z8E2-F1
#
_entry.id   AF-A0A159Z8E2-F1
#
_cell.length_a   1.000
_cell.length_b   1.000
_cell.length_c   1.000
_cell.angle_alpha   90.00
_cell.angle_beta   90.00
_cell.angle_gamma   90.00
#
_symmetry.space_group_name_H-M   'P 1'
#
loop_
_entity.id
_entity.type
_entity.pdbx_description
1 polymer ?
#
loop_
_entity_poly.entity_id
_entity_poly.type
_entity_poly.pdbx_seq_one_letter_code
_entity_poly.pdbx_strand_id
1 'polypeptide(L)' 'MAKLFSKNKILRGEEVIPARTVFDATPSEAKQFDALKSARPATADEIKAHAAAQAKADGKAFAD' A
#
# COMPACT_ATOMS: atom_id res chain seq x y z
N MET A 1 11.70 0.90 3.38
CA MET A 1 10.36 1.47 3.07
C MET A 1 9.39 1.01 4.14
N ALA A 2 8.42 1.84 4.53
CA ALA A 2 7.40 1.47 5.52
C ALA A 2 6.14 1.01 4.79
N LYS A 3 5.63 -0.18 5.12
CA LYS A 3 4.38 -0.70 4.58
C LYS A 3 3.20 -0.11 5.34
N LEU A 4 2.39 0.68 4.64
CA LEU A 4 1.21 1.32 5.20
C LEU A 4 -0.04 0.74 4.58
N PHE A 5 -1.08 0.61 5.38
CA PHE A 5 -2.42 0.27 4.95
C PHE A 5 -3.22 1.55 4.77
N SER A 6 -3.64 1.84 3.55
CA SER A 6 -4.52 2.96 3.25
C SER A 6 -5.91 2.69 3.82
N LYS A 7 -6.45 3.62 4.61
CA LYS A 7 -7.86 3.54 5.03
C LYS A 7 -8.76 4.10 3.93
N ASN A 8 -8.31 5.20 3.34
CA ASN A 8 -9.00 5.94 2.30
C ASN A 8 -8.18 5.90 1.02
N LYS A 9 -8.79 6.29 -0.10
CA LYS A 9 -8.08 6.49 -1.36
C LYS A 9 -7.05 7.61 -1.16
N ILE A 10 -5.79 7.34 -1.47
CA ILE A 10 -4.70 8.31 -1.38
C ILE A 10 -4.31 8.72 -2.79
N LEU A 11 -4.25 10.03 -3.03
CA LEU A 11 -3.72 10.61 -4.27
C LEU A 11 -2.29 11.06 -3.99
N ARG A 12 -1.32 10.35 -4.55
CA ARG A 12 0.11 10.62 -4.40
C ARG A 12 0.64 11.10 -5.74
N GLY A 13 0.58 12.40 -5.99
CA GLY A 13 0.88 12.95 -7.31
C GLY A 13 -0.05 12.36 -8.36
N GLU A 14 0.51 11.67 -9.36
CA GLU A 14 -0.25 10.92 -10.38
C GLU A 14 -0.60 9.48 -9.95
N GLU A 15 0.01 8.97 -8.88
CA GLU A 15 -0.27 7.63 -8.36
C GLU A 15 -1.53 7.64 -7.50
N VAL A 16 -2.47 6.77 -7.86
CA VAL A 16 -3.71 6.58 -7.11
C VAL A 16 -3.61 5.30 -6.31
N ILE A 17 -3.40 5.44 -5.00
CA ILE A 17 -3.39 4.30 -4.08
C ILE A 17 -4.85 4.04 -3.68
N PRO A 18 -5.40 2.84 -4.01
CA PRO A 18 -6.77 2.49 -3.66
C PRO A 18 -6.95 2.49 -2.14
N ALA A 19 -8.20 2.66 -1.69
CA ALA A 19 -8.53 2.46 -0.28
C ALA A 19 -8.36 0.97 0.09
N ARG A 20 -7.98 0.71 1.34
CA ARG A 20 -7.82 -0.64 1.92
C ARG A 20 -6.74 -1.47 1.23
N THR A 21 -5.68 -0.80 0.77
CA THR A 21 -4.54 -1.41 0.09
C THR A 21 -3.27 -1.17 0.90
N VAL A 22 -2.37 -2.16 0.93
CA VAL A 22 -1.04 -1.97 1.49
C VAL A 22 -0.15 -1.37 0.42
N PHE A 23 0.59 -0.33 0.74
CA PHE A 23 1.53 0.29 -0.18
C PHE A 23 2.84 0.61 0.54
N ASP A 24 3.91 0.70 -0.23
CA ASP A 24 5.20 1.12 0.28
C ASP A 24 5.29 2.66 0.27
N ALA A 25 5.60 3.20 1.46
CA ALA A 25 5.79 4.62 1.67
C ALA A 25 7.20 4.93 2.14
N THR A 26 7.72 6.09 1.74
CA THR A 26 8.92 6.64 2.36
C THR A 26 8.61 7.05 3.81
N PRO A 27 9.60 7.09 4.71
CA PRO A 27 9.37 7.49 6.09
C PRO A 27 8.79 8.91 6.23
N SER A 28 9.10 9.81 5.30
CA SER A 28 8.52 11.16 5.26
C SER A 28 7.03 11.13 4.92
N GLU A 29 6.63 10.31 3.96
CA GLU A 29 5.23 10.15 3.57
C GLU A 29 4.43 9.38 4.61
N ALA A 30 5.05 8.38 5.26
CA ALA A 30 4.42 7.68 6.37
C ALA A 30 4.00 8.64 7.48
N LYS A 31 4.84 9.64 7.81
CA LYS A 31 4.48 10.70 8.76
C LYS A 31 3.33 11.58 8.24
N GLN A 32 3.32 11.91 6.95
CA GLN A 32 2.23 12.71 6.36
C GLN A 32 0.89 11.95 6.38
N PHE A 33 0.88 10.70 5.96
CA PHE A 33 -0.33 9.89 5.94
C PHE A 33 -0.84 9.54 7.34
N ASP A 34 0.05 9.37 8.30
CA ASP A 34 -0.28 9.19 9.71
C ASP A 34 -0.91 10.47 10.30
N ALA A 35 -0.30 11.64 10.05
CA ALA A 35 -0.85 12.94 10.46
C ALA A 35 -2.24 13.21 9.85
N LEU A 36 -2.44 12.83 8.59
CA LEU A 36 -3.72 12.91 7.89
C LEU A 36 -4.70 11.79 8.26
N LYS A 37 -4.33 10.87 9.16
CA LYS A 37 -5.08 9.65 9.53
C LYS A 37 -5.57 8.84 8.32
N SER A 38 -4.91 9.01 7.17
CA SER A 38 -5.32 8.46 5.87
C SER A 38 -4.73 7.07 5.65
N ALA A 39 -3.59 6.78 6.27
CA ALA A 39 -3.00 5.45 6.33
C ALA A 39 -2.58 5.11 7.76
N ARG A 40 -2.37 3.82 8.01
CA ARG A 40 -1.83 3.29 9.27
C ARG A 40 -0.69 2.30 8.96
N PRO A 41 0.22 2.01 9.90
CA PRO A 41 1.11 0.86 9.74
C PRO A 41 0.32 -0.41 9.44
N ALA A 42 0.67 -1.09 8.35
CA ALA A 42 0.01 -2.32 7.93
C ALA A 42 0.32 -3.46 8.91
N THR A 43 -0.66 -4.31 9.20
CA THR A 43 -0.43 -5.50 10.04
C THR A 43 0.27 -6.59 9.23
N ALA A 44 0.89 -7.56 9.92
CA ALA A 44 1.56 -8.69 9.27
C ALA A 44 0.61 -9.47 8.34
N ASP A 45 -0.65 -9.65 8.73
CA ASP A 45 -1.68 -10.28 7.90
C ASP A 45 -2.04 -9.46 6.66
N GLU A 46 -2.19 -8.14 6.77
CA GLU A 46 -2.46 -7.28 5.62
C GLU A 46 -1.29 -7.27 4.63
N ILE A 47 -0.06 -7.26 5.15
CA ILE A 47 1.15 -7.35 4.33
C ILE A 47 1.20 -8.69 3.59
N LYS A 48 0.85 -9.80 4.25
CA LYS A 48 0.78 -11.13 3.62
C LYS A 48 -0.33 -11.21 2.58
N ALA A 49 -1.52 -10.70 2.88
CA ALA A 49 -2.65 -10.68 1.95
C ALA A 49 -2.33 -9.83 0.72
N HIS A 50 -1.69 -8.68 0.92
CA HIS A 50 -1.25 -7.82 -0.18
C HIS A 50 -0.11 -8.44 -0.98
N ALA A 51 0.88 -9.06 -0.32
CA ALA A 51 1.95 -9.77 -1.02
C ALA A 51 1.42 -10.95 -1.84
N ALA A 52 0.42 -11.68 -1.33
CA ALA A 52 -0.26 -12.74 -2.07
C ALA A 52 -1.09 -12.20 -3.25
N ALA A 53 -1.71 -11.03 -3.10
CA ALA A 53 -2.43 -10.36 -4.18
C ALA A 53 -1.48 -9.84 -5.26
N GLN A 54 -0.35 -9.22 -4.89
CA GLN A 54 0.68 -8.81 -5.83
C GLN A 54 1.37 -9.99 -6.50
N ALA A 55 1.72 -11.05 -5.77
CA ALA A 55 2.29 -12.26 -6.36
C ALA A 55 1.36 -12.90 -7.42
N LYS A 56 0.03 -12.77 -7.27
CA LYS A 56 -0.93 -13.18 -8.30
C LYS A 56 -1.00 -12.21 -9.48
N ALA A 57 -0.76 -10.92 -9.28
CA ALA A 57 -0.70 -9.92 -10.35
C ALA A 57 0.61 -10.03 -11.14
N ASP A 58 1.75 -10.10 -10.46
CA ASP A 58 3.09 -10.27 -11.03
C ASP A 58 3.29 -11.68 -11.62
N GLY A 59 2.73 -12.72 -11.01
CA GLY A 59 2.74 -14.08 -11.58
C GLY A 59 1.93 -14.23 -12.88
N LYS A 60 1.09 -13.24 -13.21
CA LYS A 60 0.37 -13.16 -14.49
C LYS A 60 1.09 -12.29 -15.52
N ALA A 61 2.16 -11.59 -15.14
CA ALA A 61 2.90 -10.69 -16.02
C ALA A 61 3.98 -11.39 -16.87
N PHE A 62 4.25 -12.69 -16.65
CA PHE A 62 5.28 -13.46 -17.36
C PHE A 62 4.79 -14.79 -17.94
N ALA A 63 3.53 -14.86 -18.40
CA ALA A 63 3.04 -16.00 -19.17
C ALA A 63 2.33 -15.51 -20.44
N ASP A 64 3.12 -15.01 -21.39
CA ASP A 64 2.83 -15.08 -22.83
C ASP A 64 4.03 -15.74 -23.51
#